data_AF-A0A9E0J5U5-F1
#
_entry.id   AF-A0A9E0J5U5-F1
#
_cell.length_a   1.000
_cell.length_b   1.000
_cell.length_c   1.000
_cell.angle_alpha   90.00
_cell.angle_beta   90.00
_cell.angle_gamma   90.00
#
_symmetry.space_group_name_H-M   'P 1'
#
loop_
_entity.id
_entity.type
_entity.pdbx_description
1 polymer ?
#
loop_
_entity_poly.entity_id
_entity_poly.type
_entity_poly.pdbx_seq_one_letter_code
_entity_poly.pdbx_strand_id
1 'polypeptide(L)' 'MDINLQQLANSLIYSLLGVIVFWLSFIIIDKITPYDLWGQIVEEKNVALATVVAAMCLSIAIIVAAAIH' A
#
# COMPACT_ATOMS: atom_id res chain seq x y z
N MET A 1 -33.98 -7.10 6.78
CA MET A 1 -32.54 -6.94 6.53
C MET A 1 -32.33 -7.34 5.08
N ASP A 2 -32.72 -6.46 4.17
CA ASP A 2 -32.53 -6.66 2.73
C ASP A 2 -31.06 -6.40 2.43
N ILE A 3 -30.28 -7.48 2.36
CA ILE A 3 -28.88 -7.42 1.94
C ILE A 3 -28.92 -7.00 0.47
N ASN A 4 -28.70 -5.72 0.22
CA ASN A 4 -28.72 -5.18 -1.13
C ASN A 4 -27.44 -5.69 -1.82
N LEU A 5 -27.56 -6.72 -2.66
CA LEU A 5 -26.41 -7.36 -3.33
C LEU A 5 -25.55 -6.33 -4.09
N GLN A 6 -26.15 -5.23 -4.55
CA GLN A 6 -25.43 -4.10 -5.14
C GLN A 6 -24.50 -3.39 -4.14
N GLN A 7 -24.89 -3.21 -2.88
CA GLN A 7 -24.02 -2.61 -1.87
C GLN A 7 -22.85 -3.52 -1.51
N LEU A 8 -23.10 -4.81 -1.35
CA LEU A 8 -22.03 -5.78 -1.08
C LEU A 8 -21.05 -5.88 -2.26
N ALA A 9 -21.57 -5.92 -3.49
CA ALA A 9 -20.75 -5.91 -4.70
C ALA A 9 -19.93 -4.62 -4.82
N ASN A 10 -20.53 -3.46 -4.56
CA ASN A 10 -19.84 -2.18 -4.59
C ASN A 10 -18.72 -2.12 -3.53
N SER A 11 -18.99 -2.49 -2.27
CA SER A 11 -17.98 -2.50 -1.21
C SER A 11 -16.82 -3.46 -1.51
N LEU A 12 -17.10 -4.61 -2.13
CA LEU A 12 -16.08 -5.55 -2.55
C LEU A 12 -15.21 -4.97 -3.68
N ILE A 13 -15.82 -4.29 -4.65
CA ILE A 13 -15.11 -3.62 -5.74
C ILE A 13 -14.23 -2.50 -5.20
N TYR A 14 -14.73 -1.63 -4.31
CA TYR A 14 -13.95 -0.54 -3.73
C TYR A 14 -12.79 -1.03 -2.85
N SER A 15 -13.01 -2.09 -2.07
CA SER A 15 -11.94 -2.74 -1.29
C SER A 15 -10.83 -3.29 -2.21
N LEU A 16 -11.22 -3.98 -3.29
CA LEU A 16 -10.26 -4.52 -4.26
C LEU A 16 -9.51 -3.40 -5.00
N LEU A 17 -10.20 -2.32 -5.33
CA LEU A 17 -9.63 -1.15 -5.99
C LEU A 17 -8.60 -0.46 -5.09
N GLY A 18 -8.85 -0.36 -3.78
CA GLY A 18 -7.88 0.14 -2.81
C GLY A 18 -6.61 -0.71 -2.72
N VAL A 19 -6.75 -2.04 -2.72
CA VAL A 19 -5.59 -2.96 -2.74
C VAL A 19 -4.77 -2.81 -4.03
N ILE A 20 -5.44 -2.64 -5.17
CA ILE A 20 -4.78 -2.41 -6.45
C ILE A 20 -4.00 -1.09 -6.44
N VAL A 21 -4.59 -0.02 -5.91
CA VAL A 21 -3.93 1.30 -5.79
C VAL A 21 -2.75 1.24 -4.83
N PHE A 22 -2.88 0.51 -3.71
CA PHE A 22 -1.77 0.26 -2.78
C PHE A 22 -0.58 -0.39 -3.50
N TRP A 23 -0.86 -1.46 -4.26
CA TRP A 23 0.17 -2.22 -4.94
C TRP A 23 0.85 -1.41 -6.07
N LEU A 24 0.08 -0.66 -6.84
CA LEU A 24 0.61 0.27 -7.84
C LEU A 24 1.52 1.33 -7.22
N SER A 25 1.10 1.92 -6.10
CA SER A 25 1.91 2.92 -5.38
C SER A 25 3.23 2.33 -4.89
N PHE A 26 3.21 1.10 -4.37
CA PHE A 26 4.40 0.39 -3.94
C PHE A 26 5.38 0.16 -5.10
N ILE A 27 4.90 -0.33 -6.25
CA ILE A 27 5.72 -0.54 -7.45
C ILE A 27 6.32 0.76 -7.97
N ILE A 28 5.53 1.85 -7.98
CA ILE A 28 6.00 3.17 -8.41
C ILE A 28 7.14 3.64 -7.51
N ILE A 29 7.00 3.51 -6.19
CA ILE A 29 8.02 3.93 -5.22
C ILE A 29 9.28 3.07 -5.32
N ASP A 30 9.12 1.75 -5.46
CA ASP A 30 10.24 0.81 -5.64
C ASP A 30 11.05 1.19 -6.88
N LYS A 31 10.36 1.52 -7.98
CA LYS A 31 11.02 1.99 -9.21
C LYS A 31 11.64 3.38 -9.11
N ILE A 32 11.04 4.29 -8.32
CA ILE A 32 11.57 5.64 -8.06
C ILE A 32 12.76 5.60 -7.11
N THR A 33 12.91 4.54 -6.31
CA THR A 33 14.03 4.35 -5.39
C THR A 33 15.10 3.50 -6.09
N PRO A 34 16.06 4.09 -6.83
CA PRO A 34 17.08 3.36 -7.58
C PRO A 34 18.16 2.71 -6.69
N TYR A 35 17.86 2.47 -5.42
CA TYR A 35 18.77 1.87 -4.46
C TYR A 35 18.35 0.43 -4.21
N ASP A 36 19.33 -0.45 -4.04
CA ASP A 36 19.12 -1.82 -3.59
C ASP A 36 18.55 -1.82 -2.15
N LEU A 37 17.22 -1.69 -2.07
CA LEU A 37 16.47 -1.66 -0.81
C LEU A 37 16.72 -2.94 -0.01
N TRP A 38 16.73 -4.07 -0.71
CA TRP A 38 17.00 -5.37 -0.11
C TRP A 38 18.44 -5.47 0.40
N GLY A 39 19.44 -5.10 -0.41
CA GLY A 39 20.84 -5.09 0.03
C GLY A 39 21.08 -4.18 1.23
N GLN A 40 20.54 -2.95 1.24
CA GLN A 40 20.76 -2.05 2.36
C GLN A 40 19.99 -2.41 3.64
N ILE A 41 18.76 -2.91 3.52
CA ILE A 41 17.93 -3.26 4.69
C ILE A 41 18.41 -4.58 5.31
N VAL A 42 18.76 -5.57 4.49
CA VAL A 42 19.12 -6.92 4.97
C VAL A 42 20.62 -7.05 5.23
N GLU A 43 21.46 -6.52 4.35
CA GLU A 43 22.92 -6.70 4.38
C GLU A 43 23.60 -5.59 5.19
N GLU A 44 23.30 -4.32 4.91
CA GLU A 44 23.84 -3.19 5.68
C GLU A 44 23.05 -2.86 6.96
N LYS A 45 21.89 -3.50 7.16
CA LYS A 45 20.98 -3.22 8.29
C LYS A 45 20.69 -1.72 8.48
N ASN A 46 20.50 -1.00 7.38
CA ASN A 46 20.23 0.42 7.40
C ASN A 46 18.80 0.69 7.94
N VAL A 47 18.72 0.87 9.26
CA VAL A 47 17.46 1.10 9.98
C VAL A 47 16.76 2.38 9.52
N ALA A 48 17.50 3.38 9.03
CA ALA A 48 16.94 4.61 8.51
C ALA A 48 16.13 4.36 7.23
N LEU A 49 16.64 3.53 6.31
CA LEU A 49 15.89 3.15 5.11
C LEU A 49 14.70 2.24 5.44
N ALA A 50 14.88 1.30 6.36
CA ALA A 50 13.78 0.43 6.81
C ALA A 50 12.63 1.24 7.42
N THR A 51 12.93 2.29 8.20
CA THR A 51 11.89 3.17 8.77
C THR A 51 11.23 4.06 7.73
N VAL A 52 11.97 4.55 6.73
CA VAL A 52 11.38 5.30 5.61
C VAL A 52 10.42 4.41 4.82
N VAL A 53 10.81 3.18 4.49
CA VAL A 53 9.94 2.21 3.80
C VAL A 53 8.72 1.86 4.65
N ALA A 54 8.89 1.64 5.95
CA ALA A 54 7.77 1.38 6.86
C ALA A 54 6.79 2.57 6.92
N ALA A 55 7.30 3.79 7.01
CA ALA A 55 6.48 5.01 6.99
C ALA A 55 5.75 5.21 5.66
N MET A 56 6.39 4.88 4.54
CA MET A 56 5.76 4.89 3.21
C MET A 56 4.62 3.87 3.12
N CYS A 57 4.85 2.62 3.54
CA CYS A 57 3.80 1.60 3.58
C CYS A 57 2.62 2.04 4.46
N LEU A 58 2.90 2.64 5.63
CA LEU A 58 1.88 3.21 6.52
C LEU A 58 1.08 4.33 5.85
N SER A 59 1.76 5.27 5.18
CA SER A 59 1.12 6.40 4.50
C SER A 59 0.17 5.92 3.39
N ILE A 60 0.61 4.97 2.56
CA ILE A 60 -0.23 4.41 1.48
C ILE A 60 -1.44 3.68 2.08
N ALA A 61 -1.24 2.91 3.17
CA ALA A 61 -2.34 2.24 3.85
C ALA A 61 -3.40 3.22 4.37
N ILE A 62 -2.97 4.38 4.92
CA ILE A 62 -3.88 5.43 5.40
C ILE A 62 -4.64 6.09 4.25
N ILE A 63 -3.97 6.43 3.15
CA ILE A 63 -4.61 7.03 1.96
C ILE A 63 -5.68 6.09 1.41
N VAL A 64 -5.38 4.79 1.32
CA VAL A 64 -6.31 3.77 0.84
C VAL A 64 -7.48 3.62 1.82
N ALA A 65 -7.24 3.58 3.13
CA ALA A 65 -8.30 3.53 4.13
C ALA A 65 -9.23 4.75 4.07
N ALA A 66 -8.68 5.95 3.85
CA ALA A 66 -9.45 7.18 3.69
C ALA A 66 -10.24 7.25 2.38
N ALA A 67 -9.79 6.56 1.32
CA ALA A 67 -10.48 6.52 0.04
C ALA A 67 -11.63 5.49 -0.02
N ILE A 68 -11.59 4.46 0.84
CA ILE A 68 -12.63 3.41 0.92
C ILE A 68 -13.79 3.81 1.86
N HIS A 69 -13.56 4.78 2.76
CA HIS A 69 -14.58 5.36 3.63
C HIS A 69 -15.43 6.41 2.88
#